data_AF-A0A517TMH6-F1
#
_entry.id   AF-A0A517TMH6-F1
#
_cell.length_a   1.000
_cell.length_b   1.000
_cell.length_c   1.000
_cell.angle_alpha   90.00
_cell.angle_beta   90.00
_cell.angle_gamma   90.00
#
_symmetry.space_group_name_H-M   'P 1'
#
loop_
_entity.id
_entity.type
_entity.pdbx_description
1 polymer ?
#
loop_
_entity_poly.entity_id
_entity_poly.type
_entity_poly.pdbx_seq_one_letter_code
_entity_poly.pdbx_strand_id
1 'polypeptide(L)'
;MFLPFPTAASRPASTRIALAVLLIALATSGCVRRRLTVRSNPPGAIVHVDNQRIGTTPCSIDYVYYGTREIRLSLPGFETLTVNQPLPAPWYETPGIDFISENLVPARIEDARTVSFNLQRTRLEAPETVIARGEELRRQMTPLGAAPVVPAAAAIPTTQPPGGYVGPPVGVSPGPPPAAPAFAPPPAGGYAPPASASPTPAAPGLPDAFRY
;
A
#
# COMPACT_ATOMS: atom_id res chain seq x y z
N MET A 1 9.81 -19.00 85.80
CA MET A 1 10.55 -18.46 84.63
C MET A 1 9.52 -18.12 83.57
N PHE A 2 9.02 -16.88 83.55
CA PHE A 2 8.00 -16.42 82.59
C PHE A 2 8.71 -15.80 81.39
N LEU A 3 8.48 -16.33 80.18
CA LEU A 3 8.96 -15.70 78.94
C LEU A 3 7.96 -14.60 78.51
N PRO A 4 8.43 -13.41 78.12
CA PRO A 4 7.55 -12.37 77.59
C PRO A 4 7.09 -12.72 76.17
N PHE A 5 5.81 -12.49 75.89
CA PHE A 5 5.24 -12.62 74.55
C PHE A 5 5.77 -11.53 73.61
N PRO A 6 6.00 -11.82 72.31
CA PRO A 6 6.47 -10.83 71.36
C PRO A 6 5.39 -9.79 71.08
N THR A 7 5.71 -8.52 71.35
CA THR A 7 4.86 -7.36 71.06
C THR A 7 4.66 -7.26 69.54
N ALA A 8 3.42 -7.42 69.09
CA ALA A 8 3.07 -7.23 67.68
C ALA A 8 3.30 -5.75 67.31
N ALA A 9 4.34 -5.49 66.53
CA ALA A 9 4.62 -4.15 66.01
C ALA A 9 3.49 -3.71 65.09
N SER A 10 2.67 -2.75 65.54
CA SER A 10 1.64 -2.14 64.70
C SER A 10 2.31 -1.36 63.57
N ARG A 11 2.28 -1.89 62.35
CA ARG A 11 2.73 -1.16 61.16
C ARG A 11 1.97 0.18 61.10
N PRO A 12 2.66 1.32 60.95
CA PRO A 12 2.03 2.62 61.09
C PRO A 12 0.98 2.82 59.99
N ALA A 13 -0.10 3.54 60.31
CA ALA A 13 -1.19 3.81 59.38
C ALA A 13 -0.70 4.48 58.08
N SER A 14 0.41 5.21 58.14
CA SER A 14 1.09 5.81 56.99
C SER A 14 1.58 4.77 55.97
N THR A 15 2.05 3.59 56.39
CA THR A 15 2.48 2.52 55.48
C THR A 15 1.28 1.91 54.75
N ARG A 16 0.12 1.80 55.43
CA ARG A 16 -1.12 1.29 54.81
C ARG A 16 -1.69 2.28 53.79
N ILE A 17 -1.65 3.57 54.10
CA ILE A 17 -2.08 4.64 53.18
C ILE A 17 -1.15 4.71 51.97
N ALA A 18 0.18 4.67 52.18
CA ALA A 18 1.14 4.66 51.08
C ALA A 18 0.99 3.42 50.17
N LEU A 19 0.74 2.24 50.74
CA LEU A 19 0.47 1.02 49.98
C LEU A 19 -0.86 1.11 49.21
N ALA A 20 -1.91 1.69 49.80
CA ALA A 20 -3.19 1.88 49.14
C ALA A 20 -3.07 2.88 47.97
N VAL A 21 -2.36 3.99 48.14
CA VAL A 21 -2.10 4.96 47.07
C VAL A 21 -1.26 4.33 45.95
N LEU A 22 -0.25 3.54 46.30
CA LEU A 22 0.56 2.79 45.32
C LEU A 22 -0.31 1.79 44.54
N LEU A 23 -1.14 0.99 45.21
CA LEU A 23 -2.02 0.03 44.56
C LEU A 23 -3.07 0.70 43.67
N ILE A 24 -3.61 1.85 44.08
CA ILE A 24 -4.53 2.64 43.27
C ILE A 24 -3.80 3.19 42.04
N ALA A 25 -2.59 3.74 42.21
CA ALA A 25 -1.77 4.24 41.09
C ALA A 25 -1.37 3.12 40.10
N LEU A 26 -1.10 1.90 40.58
CA LEU A 26 -0.87 0.74 39.70
C LEU A 26 -2.15 0.27 39.01
N ALA A 27 -3.30 0.38 39.66
CA ALA A 27 -4.59 -0.02 39.09
C ALA A 27 -5.15 0.98 38.07
N THR A 28 -4.66 2.23 38.06
CA THR A 28 -5.08 3.29 37.14
C THR A 28 -4.16 3.47 35.94
N SER A 29 -3.27 2.51 35.62
CA SER A 29 -2.43 2.60 34.43
C SER A 29 -3.29 2.84 33.18
N GLY A 30 -3.26 4.06 32.64
CA GLY A 30 -4.10 4.50 31.53
C GLY A 30 -3.84 3.65 30.30
N CYS A 31 -4.87 2.93 29.83
CA CYS A 31 -4.80 2.26 28.54
C CYS A 31 -5.21 3.25 27.45
N VAL A 32 -4.24 3.90 26.80
CA VAL A 32 -4.48 4.67 25.57
C VAL A 32 -4.62 3.70 24.40
N ARG A 33 -5.74 3.76 23.68
CA ARG A 33 -5.95 2.98 22.46
C ARG A 33 -5.98 3.91 21.27
N ARG A 34 -5.16 3.60 20.26
CA ARG A 34 -5.05 4.41 19.04
C ARG A 34 -5.37 3.56 17.84
N ARG A 35 -6.24 4.06 16.97
CA ARG A 35 -6.76 3.35 15.81
C ARG A 35 -6.75 4.25 14.58
N LEU A 36 -6.10 3.79 13.51
CA LEU A 36 -6.11 4.41 12.20
C LEU A 36 -6.97 3.59 11.24
N THR A 37 -7.99 4.19 10.65
CA THR A 37 -8.84 3.59 9.62
C THR A 37 -8.46 4.14 8.26
N VAL A 38 -8.02 3.27 7.36
CA VAL A 38 -7.65 3.62 5.99
C VAL A 38 -8.79 3.25 5.04
N ARG A 39 -9.24 4.23 4.27
CA ARG A 39 -10.26 4.08 3.23
C ARG A 39 -9.70 4.48 1.87
N SER A 40 -10.15 3.80 0.82
CA SER A 40 -9.84 4.19 -0.55
C SER A 40 -11.10 4.30 -1.39
N ASN A 41 -11.03 5.13 -2.41
CA ASN A 41 -12.01 5.22 -3.48
C ASN A 41 -11.30 4.97 -4.82
N PRO A 42 -11.56 3.85 -5.52
CA PRO A 42 -12.53 2.80 -5.18
C PRO A 42 -12.07 1.90 -4.00
N PRO A 43 -13.00 1.17 -3.35
CA PRO A 43 -12.69 0.24 -2.27
C PRO A 43 -12.00 -1.03 -2.77
N GLY A 44 -11.38 -1.80 -1.86
CA GLY A 44 -10.71 -3.07 -2.17
C GLY A 44 -9.23 -2.94 -2.51
N ALA A 45 -8.62 -1.77 -2.28
CA ALA A 45 -7.18 -1.57 -2.47
C ALA A 45 -6.38 -2.28 -1.39
N ILE A 46 -5.26 -2.91 -1.75
CA ILE A 46 -4.33 -3.52 -0.80
C ILE A 46 -3.51 -2.41 -0.15
N VAL A 47 -3.60 -2.33 1.18
CA VAL A 47 -2.92 -1.34 2.02
C VAL A 47 -1.66 -1.94 2.63
N HIS A 48 -0.57 -1.20 2.49
CA HIS A 48 0.66 -1.40 3.24
C HIS A 48 0.91 -0.17 4.10
N VAL A 49 1.30 -0.38 5.36
CA VAL A 49 1.69 0.67 6.29
C VAL A 49 3.10 0.36 6.76
N ASP A 50 4.01 1.31 6.62
CA ASP A 50 5.44 1.16 6.98
C ASP A 50 6.05 -0.13 6.38
N ASN A 51 5.81 -0.34 5.09
CA ASN A 51 6.22 -1.52 4.32
C ASN A 51 5.58 -2.86 4.73
N GLN A 52 4.69 -2.89 5.72
CA GLN A 52 3.96 -4.08 6.15
C GLN A 52 2.57 -4.16 5.50
N ARG A 53 2.25 -5.30 4.87
CA ARG A 53 0.91 -5.53 4.32
C ARG A 53 -0.10 -5.71 5.46
N ILE A 54 -1.13 -4.87 5.46
CA ILE A 54 -2.20 -4.89 6.46
C ILE A 54 -3.39 -5.70 5.97
N GLY A 55 -3.91 -5.36 4.78
CA GLY A 55 -5.16 -5.91 4.28
C GLY A 55 -5.73 -5.11 3.12
N THR A 56 -7.05 -5.22 2.91
CA THR A 56 -7.77 -4.49 1.86
C THR A 56 -8.65 -3.40 2.45
N THR A 57 -8.78 -2.26 1.76
CA THR A 57 -9.64 -1.15 2.20
C THR A 57 -11.13 -1.52 2.15
N PRO A 58 -11.94 -1.04 3.10
CA PRO A 58 -11.56 -0.30 4.31
C PRO A 58 -10.92 -1.20 5.38
N CYS A 59 -9.79 -0.78 5.95
CA CYS A 59 -9.11 -1.51 7.02
C CYS A 59 -8.75 -0.60 8.19
N SER A 60 -8.78 -1.13 9.41
CA SER A 60 -8.37 -0.42 10.63
C SER A 60 -7.15 -1.09 11.25
N ILE A 61 -6.18 -0.29 11.67
CA ILE A 61 -4.97 -0.73 12.37
C ILE A 61 -4.84 0.02 13.69
N ASP A 62 -4.39 -0.70 14.71
CA ASP A 62 -3.99 -0.08 15.97
C ASP A 62 -2.51 0.33 15.85
N TYR A 63 -2.12 1.49 16.37
CA TYR A 63 -0.74 2.00 16.32
C TYR A 63 -0.26 2.50 17.68
N VAL A 64 1.05 2.45 17.93
CA VAL A 64 1.62 2.80 19.24
C VAL A 64 2.15 4.24 19.25
N TYR A 65 2.93 4.61 18.22
CA TYR A 65 3.66 5.88 18.17
C TYR A 65 3.07 6.87 17.15
N TYR A 66 3.05 8.14 17.54
CA TYR A 66 2.79 9.29 16.68
C TYR A 66 4.00 9.64 15.82
N GLY A 67 3.74 10.35 14.72
CA GLY A 67 4.75 10.68 13.72
C GLY A 67 4.19 10.57 12.32
N THR A 68 5.06 10.42 11.34
CA THR A 68 4.67 10.23 9.94
C THR A 68 4.79 8.76 9.58
N ARG A 69 3.75 8.20 8.95
CA ARG A 69 3.75 6.82 8.47
C ARG A 69 3.62 6.76 6.96
N GLU A 70 4.34 5.83 6.33
CA GLU A 70 4.21 5.60 4.90
C GLU A 70 2.99 4.69 4.67
N ILE A 71 1.97 5.23 3.99
CA ILE A 71 0.79 4.46 3.58
C ILE A 71 0.88 4.25 2.07
N ARG A 72 0.97 2.99 1.66
CA ARG A 72 0.97 2.59 0.24
C ARG A 72 -0.29 1.82 -0.09
N LEU A 73 -1.06 2.33 -1.05
CA LEU A 73 -2.27 1.71 -1.57
C LEU A 73 -2.01 1.21 -2.99
N SER A 74 -2.35 -0.05 -3.25
CA SER A 74 -2.23 -0.67 -4.56
C SER A 74 -3.55 -1.34 -4.94
N LEU A 75 -4.05 -1.05 -6.14
CA LEU A 75 -5.29 -1.64 -6.66
C LEU A 75 -5.08 -1.95 -8.16
N PRO A 76 -5.47 -3.14 -8.65
CA PRO A 76 -5.31 -3.48 -10.06
C PRO A 76 -6.02 -2.49 -11.00
N GLY A 77 -5.31 -2.00 -12.01
CA GLY A 77 -5.83 -0.98 -12.95
C GLY A 77 -5.77 0.46 -12.42
N PHE A 78 -5.21 0.66 -11.23
CA PHE A 78 -4.98 1.96 -10.62
C PHE A 78 -3.49 2.18 -10.33
N GLU A 79 -3.08 3.44 -10.32
CA GLU A 79 -1.74 3.84 -9.93
C GLU A 79 -1.50 3.54 -8.44
N THR A 80 -0.30 3.06 -8.12
CA THR A 80 0.09 2.81 -6.73
C THR A 80 0.34 4.14 -6.05
N LEU A 81 -0.48 4.45 -5.04
CA LEU A 81 -0.38 5.69 -4.29
C LEU A 81 0.48 5.46 -3.05
N THR A 82 1.57 6.22 -2.90
CA THR A 82 2.41 6.22 -1.69
C THR A 82 2.35 7.60 -1.06
N VAL A 83 1.83 7.68 0.18
CA VAL A 83 1.66 8.94 0.91
C VAL A 83 2.29 8.84 2.29
N ASN A 84 3.07 9.85 2.64
CA ASN A 84 3.56 10.04 4.00
C ASN A 84 2.47 10.76 4.81
N GLN A 85 1.70 10.00 5.57
CA GLN A 85 0.59 10.53 6.36
C GLN A 85 1.09 10.97 7.75
N PRO A 86 1.05 12.29 8.07
CA PRO A 86 1.35 12.74 9.41
C PRO A 86 0.21 12.38 10.37
N LEU A 87 0.59 11.84 11.53
CA LEU A 87 -0.24 11.55 12.68
C LEU A 87 0.32 12.35 13.87
N PRO A 88 -0.02 13.64 14.01
CA PRO A 88 0.50 14.47 15.10
C PRO A 88 0.00 13.95 16.45
N ALA A 89 0.88 13.98 17.45
CA ALA A 89 0.51 13.69 18.82
C ALA A 89 -0.46 14.76 19.33
N PRO A 90 -1.52 14.39 20.06
CA PRO A 90 -2.34 15.34 20.80
C PRO A 90 -1.50 16.10 21.83
N TRP A 91 -1.92 17.32 22.16
CA TRP A 91 -1.20 18.22 23.08
C TRP A 91 -0.93 17.58 24.47
N TYR A 92 -1.81 16.69 24.91
CA TYR A 92 -1.77 16.05 26.23
C TYR A 92 -0.78 14.88 26.35
N GLU A 93 -0.15 14.45 25.25
CA GLU A 93 0.90 13.40 25.23
C GLU A 93 2.30 13.99 24.97
N THR A 94 2.44 15.31 25.15
CA THR A 94 3.75 15.95 25.09
C THR A 94 4.61 15.43 26.25
N PRO A 95 5.87 14.99 26.00
CA PRO A 95 6.74 14.47 27.06
C PRO A 95 6.83 15.46 28.23
N GLY A 96 6.46 15.00 29.42
CA GLY A 96 6.37 15.79 30.65
C GLY A 96 4.94 16.06 31.13
N ILE A 97 3.99 16.34 30.23
CA ILE A 97 2.56 16.54 30.55
C ILE A 97 1.80 15.20 30.61
N ASP A 98 2.31 14.22 29.85
CA ASP A 98 1.84 12.83 29.75
C ASP A 98 1.61 12.13 31.11
N PHE A 99 2.49 12.39 32.09
CA PHE A 99 2.38 11.78 33.42
C PHE A 99 1.15 12.28 34.22
N ILE A 100 0.69 13.50 33.94
CA ILE A 100 -0.47 14.08 34.62
C ILE A 100 -1.76 13.68 33.90
N SER A 101 -1.77 13.67 32.56
CA SER A 101 -2.94 13.26 31.78
C SER A 101 -3.28 11.77 31.98
N GLU A 102 -2.27 10.89 32.05
CA GLU A 102 -2.48 9.46 32.28
C GLU A 102 -2.88 9.11 33.73
N ASN A 103 -2.41 9.88 34.73
CA ASN A 103 -2.61 9.56 36.15
C ASN A 103 -3.78 10.32 36.82
N LEU A 104 -4.21 11.48 36.28
CA LEU A 104 -5.34 12.25 36.84
C LEU A 104 -6.66 12.05 36.09
N VAL A 105 -6.67 11.50 34.88
CA VAL A 105 -7.88 11.30 34.10
C VAL A 105 -8.25 9.81 34.07
N PRO A 106 -9.20 9.34 34.90
CA PRO A 106 -9.63 7.94 34.94
C PRO A 106 -10.48 7.51 33.72
N ALA A 107 -10.36 8.20 32.58
CA ALA A 107 -11.11 7.92 31.36
C ALA A 107 -10.21 7.22 30.32
N ARG A 108 -10.75 6.18 29.67
CA ARG A 108 -10.10 5.52 28.54
C ARG A 108 -10.01 6.50 27.37
N ILE A 109 -8.80 6.93 27.02
CA ILE A 109 -8.56 7.81 25.86
C ILE A 109 -8.48 6.93 24.61
N GLU A 110 -9.43 7.11 23.70
CA GLU A 110 -9.45 6.47 22.38
C GLU A 110 -9.16 7.50 21.28
N ASP A 111 -8.02 7.39 20.62
CA ASP A 111 -7.66 8.21 19.45
C ASP A 111 -8.00 7.44 18.17
N ALA A 112 -9.17 7.71 17.59
CA ALA A 112 -9.63 7.08 16.36
C ALA A 112 -9.54 8.07 15.18
N ARG A 113 -8.68 7.79 14.21
CA ARG A 113 -8.46 8.64 13.02
C ARG A 113 -8.87 7.89 11.76
N THR A 114 -9.49 8.60 10.81
CA THR A 114 -9.86 8.05 9.51
C THR A 114 -9.20 8.85 8.39
N VAL A 115 -8.51 8.16 7.48
CA VAL A 115 -7.86 8.74 6.31
C VAL A 115 -8.44 8.12 5.05
N SER A 116 -8.74 8.97 4.06
CA SER A 116 -9.40 8.58 2.81
C SER A 116 -8.55 9.00 1.62
N PHE A 117 -8.29 8.05 0.72
CA PHE A 117 -7.48 8.26 -0.47
C PHE A 117 -8.29 8.02 -1.75
N ASN A 118 -8.11 8.86 -2.77
CA ASN A 118 -8.68 8.62 -4.10
C ASN A 118 -7.58 8.06 -5.01
N LEU A 119 -7.82 6.87 -5.58
CA LEU A 119 -6.89 6.24 -6.49
C LEU A 119 -7.16 6.70 -7.92
N GLN A 120 -6.07 7.02 -8.63
CA GLN A 120 -6.13 7.39 -10.04
C GLN A 120 -5.97 6.13 -10.89
N ARG A 121 -6.71 6.03 -12.01
CA ARG A 121 -6.55 4.90 -12.93
C ARG A 121 -5.16 4.94 -13.54
N THR A 122 -4.55 3.76 -13.72
CA THR A 122 -3.27 3.66 -14.42
C THR A 122 -3.43 4.20 -15.83
N ARG A 123 -2.73 5.28 -16.15
CA ARG A 123 -2.68 5.79 -17.51
C ARG A 123 -1.81 4.86 -18.34
N LEU A 124 -2.43 4.00 -19.14
CA LEU A 124 -1.75 3.32 -20.24
C LEU A 124 -1.47 4.39 -21.29
N GLU A 125 -0.25 4.91 -21.34
CA GLU A 125 0.18 5.72 -22.48
C GLU A 125 0.12 4.84 -23.73
N ALA A 126 -0.55 5.35 -24.78
CA ALA A 126 -0.77 4.57 -25.99
C ALA A 126 0.60 4.27 -26.65
N PRO A 127 0.84 3.05 -27.14
CA PRO A 127 2.17 2.61 -27.58
C PRO A 127 2.80 3.52 -28.63
N GLU A 128 2.01 4.13 -29.50
CA GLU A 128 2.47 5.11 -30.49
C GLU A 128 3.10 6.36 -29.85
N THR A 129 2.58 6.81 -28.70
CA THR A 129 3.12 7.99 -27.98
C THR A 129 4.45 7.67 -27.31
N VAL A 130 4.60 6.45 -26.79
CA VAL A 130 5.86 5.96 -26.21
C VAL A 130 6.93 5.79 -27.29
N ILE A 131 6.55 5.22 -28.46
CA ILE A 131 7.45 5.05 -29.62
C ILE A 131 7.90 6.41 -30.18
N ALA A 132 6.95 7.31 -30.44
CA ALA A 132 7.27 8.63 -31.01
C ALA A 132 8.19 9.44 -30.07
N ARG A 133 7.95 9.39 -28.75
CA ARG A 133 8.83 10.02 -27.76
C ARG A 133 10.22 9.39 -27.73
N GLY A 134 10.32 8.07 -27.88
CA GLY A 134 11.59 7.35 -27.97
C GLY A 134 12.40 7.71 -29.22
N GLU A 135 11.74 7.80 -30.39
CA GLU A 135 12.38 8.25 -31.64
C GLU A 135 12.88 9.69 -31.55
N GLU A 136 12.09 10.56 -30.94
CA GLU A 136 12.45 11.97 -30.72
C GLU A 136 13.67 12.10 -29.80
N LEU A 137 13.69 11.38 -28.66
CA LEU A 137 14.89 11.32 -27.81
C LEU A 137 16.12 10.79 -28.57
N ARG A 138 15.93 9.78 -29.44
CA ARG A 138 17.02 9.21 -30.25
C ARG A 138 17.60 10.25 -31.23
N ARG A 139 16.75 11.06 -31.86
CA ARG A 139 17.18 12.16 -32.75
C ARG A 139 17.93 13.24 -31.99
N GLN A 140 17.45 13.60 -30.79
CA GLN A 140 18.10 14.60 -29.94
C GLN A 140 19.46 14.14 -29.38
N MET A 141 19.59 12.86 -29.04
CA MET A 141 20.86 12.26 -28.57
C MET A 141 21.81 11.84 -29.70
N THR A 142 21.48 12.13 -30.97
CA THR A 142 22.41 11.92 -32.09
C THR A 142 23.18 13.22 -32.41
N PRO A 143 24.25 13.57 -31.67
CA PRO A 143 25.34 14.37 -32.25
C PRO A 143 26.63 13.57 -32.39
N LEU A 144 27.17 13.61 -33.62
CA LEU A 144 28.57 13.42 -34.03
C LEU A 144 29.29 12.15 -33.53
N GLY A 145 28.93 10.97 -34.05
CA GLY A 145 29.84 9.81 -34.01
C GLY A 145 29.21 8.42 -33.86
N ALA A 146 27.90 8.31 -33.62
CA ALA A 146 27.23 7.02 -33.58
C ALA A 146 27.06 6.48 -35.02
N ALA A 147 28.00 5.65 -35.46
CA ALA A 147 27.88 4.90 -36.71
C ALA A 147 26.53 4.15 -36.74
N PRO A 148 25.87 4.07 -37.90
CA PRO A 148 24.66 3.26 -38.03
C PRO A 148 25.02 1.84 -37.60
N VAL A 149 24.28 1.30 -36.63
CA VAL A 149 24.27 -0.15 -36.37
C VAL A 149 23.65 -0.79 -37.60
N VAL A 150 24.50 -1.04 -38.60
CA VAL A 150 24.17 -1.86 -39.76
C VAL A 150 23.90 -3.26 -39.21
N PRO A 151 22.76 -3.89 -39.50
CA PRO A 151 22.57 -5.28 -39.15
C PRO A 151 23.74 -6.08 -39.74
N ALA A 152 24.28 -7.02 -38.96
CA ALA A 152 25.49 -7.80 -39.24
C ALA A 152 25.37 -8.77 -40.44
N ALA A 153 24.56 -8.43 -41.44
CA ALA A 153 24.39 -9.14 -42.70
C ALA A 153 25.17 -8.49 -43.87
N ALA A 154 25.81 -7.33 -43.67
CA ALA A 154 26.45 -6.57 -44.75
C ALA A 154 27.99 -6.65 -44.80
N ALA A 155 28.65 -7.43 -43.93
CA ALA A 155 30.10 -7.53 -43.89
C ALA A 155 30.57 -8.99 -44.03
N ILE A 156 30.62 -9.49 -45.28
CA ILE A 156 31.46 -10.64 -45.62
C ILE A 156 32.64 -10.08 -46.43
N PRO A 157 33.87 -10.07 -45.92
CA PRO A 157 35.03 -9.70 -46.72
C PRO A 157 35.33 -10.84 -47.70
N THR A 158 35.14 -10.58 -48.99
CA THR A 158 35.52 -11.51 -50.07
C THR A 158 37.03 -11.44 -50.30
N THR A 159 37.81 -12.28 -49.61
CA THR A 159 39.16 -12.64 -50.05
C THR A 159 39.09 -13.93 -50.84
N GLN A 160 39.18 -13.82 -52.17
CA GLN A 160 39.17 -14.95 -53.08
C GLN A 160 40.61 -15.34 -53.46
N PRO A 161 41.12 -16.52 -53.05
CA PRO A 161 42.30 -17.13 -53.68
C PRO A 161 41.88 -17.88 -54.97
N PRO A 162 42.77 -18.01 -55.96
CA PRO A 162 42.43 -18.63 -57.23
C PRO A 162 42.56 -20.15 -57.16
N GLY A 163 41.55 -20.85 -57.68
CA GLY A 163 41.65 -22.25 -58.08
C GLY A 163 41.01 -23.24 -57.10
N GLY A 164 39.90 -23.86 -57.53
CA GLY A 164 39.30 -25.00 -56.86
C GLY A 164 37.79 -25.04 -57.07
N TYR A 165 37.34 -25.87 -58.02
CA TYR A 165 35.94 -26.23 -58.17
C TYR A 165 35.47 -26.95 -56.90
N VAL A 166 34.47 -26.40 -56.20
CA VAL A 166 33.63 -27.15 -55.24
C VAL A 166 32.18 -26.86 -55.62
N GLY A 167 31.38 -27.91 -55.73
CA GLY A 167 30.02 -27.88 -56.27
C GLY A 167 29.05 -26.95 -55.50
N PRO A 168 27.81 -26.79 -56.00
CA PRO A 168 26.84 -25.90 -55.38
C PRO A 168 26.57 -26.30 -53.92
N PRO A 169 26.51 -25.33 -52.98
CA PRO A 169 26.13 -25.64 -51.62
C PRO A 169 24.67 -26.11 -51.62
N VAL A 170 24.43 -27.27 -51.02
CA VAL A 170 23.08 -27.71 -50.66
C VAL A 170 22.52 -26.64 -49.72
N GLY A 171 21.52 -25.90 -50.17
CA GLY A 171 20.87 -24.87 -49.37
C GLY A 171 20.19 -25.49 -48.17
N VAL A 172 20.81 -25.35 -46.99
CA VAL A 172 20.12 -25.58 -45.73
C VAL A 172 19.24 -24.36 -45.50
N SER A 173 17.96 -24.50 -45.84
CA SER A 173 16.94 -23.51 -45.51
C SER A 173 16.90 -23.32 -43.99
N PRO A 174 16.94 -22.09 -43.46
CA PRO A 174 16.74 -21.88 -42.03
C PRO A 174 15.37 -22.41 -41.64
N GLY A 175 15.32 -23.31 -40.67
CA GLY A 175 14.07 -23.80 -40.11
C GLY A 175 13.22 -22.64 -39.57
N PRO A 176 11.88 -22.77 -39.57
CA PRO A 176 10.99 -21.71 -39.10
C PRO A 176 11.31 -21.36 -37.63
N PRO A 177 11.19 -20.08 -37.23
CA PRO A 177 11.43 -19.68 -35.84
C PRO A 177 10.47 -20.42 -34.90
N PRO A 178 10.88 -20.71 -33.66
CA PRO A 178 9.99 -21.32 -32.68
C PRO A 178 8.77 -20.43 -32.49
N ALA A 179 7.59 -21.07 -32.55
CA ALA A 179 6.31 -20.40 -32.39
C ALA A 179 6.29 -19.58 -31.10
N ALA A 180 5.95 -18.29 -31.23
CA ALA A 180 5.60 -17.48 -30.06
C ALA A 180 4.52 -18.21 -29.24
N PRO A 181 4.54 -18.14 -27.91
CA PRO A 181 3.47 -18.73 -27.11
C PRO A 181 2.16 -18.09 -27.52
N ALA A 182 1.27 -18.90 -28.10
CA ALA A 182 -0.07 -18.47 -28.48
C ALA A 182 -0.79 -18.02 -27.21
N PHE A 183 -1.08 -16.73 -27.11
CA PHE A 183 -1.99 -16.23 -26.10
C PHE A 183 -3.38 -16.76 -26.47
N ALA A 184 -3.82 -17.81 -25.79
CA ALA A 184 -5.16 -18.34 -25.97
C ALA A 184 -6.15 -17.23 -25.60
N PRO A 185 -7.07 -16.83 -26.49
CA PRO A 185 -8.17 -15.96 -26.08
C PRO A 185 -8.97 -16.70 -25.00
N PRO A 186 -9.45 -15.99 -23.95
CA PRO A 186 -10.31 -16.61 -22.96
C PRO A 186 -11.55 -17.20 -23.65
N PRO A 187 -12.09 -18.33 -23.17
CA PRO A 187 -13.25 -18.97 -23.80
C PRO A 187 -14.40 -17.98 -23.89
N ALA A 188 -15.03 -17.93 -25.06
CA ALA A 188 -16.25 -17.18 -25.30
C ALA A 188 -17.38 -17.77 -24.43
N GLY A 189 -17.40 -17.37 -23.16
CA GLY A 189 -18.57 -17.51 -22.30
C GLY A 189 -19.67 -16.63 -22.89
N GLY A 190 -20.77 -17.25 -23.29
CA GLY A 190 -21.91 -16.55 -23.87
C GLY A 190 -22.40 -15.45 -22.93
N TYR A 191 -22.17 -14.20 -23.33
CA TYR A 191 -22.94 -13.09 -22.79
C TYR A 191 -24.34 -13.16 -23.40
N ALA A 192 -25.26 -13.78 -22.68
CA ALA A 192 -26.66 -13.47 -22.86
C ALA A 192 -26.86 -11.99 -22.47
N PRO A 193 -27.46 -11.14 -23.33
CA PRO A 193 -27.78 -9.78 -22.93
C PRO A 193 -28.81 -9.84 -21.78
N PRO A 194 -28.71 -8.97 -20.76
CA PRO A 194 -29.75 -8.88 -19.74
C PRO A 194 -31.06 -8.48 -20.43
N ALA A 195 -32.09 -9.28 -20.20
CA ALA A 195 -33.46 -8.99 -20.62
C ALA A 195 -33.82 -7.57 -20.16
N SER A 196 -34.38 -6.79 -21.10
CA SER A 196 -34.94 -5.47 -20.88
C SER A 196 -35.77 -5.46 -19.60
N ALA A 197 -35.33 -4.67 -18.62
CA ALA A 197 -36.07 -4.46 -17.39
C ALA A 197 -37.42 -3.78 -17.72
N SER A 198 -38.51 -4.45 -17.37
CA SER A 198 -39.85 -3.85 -17.32
C SER A 198 -39.84 -2.69 -16.30
N PRO A 199 -40.52 -1.56 -16.57
CA PRO A 199 -40.61 -0.46 -15.61
C PRO A 199 -41.43 -0.92 -14.39
N THR A 200 -40.83 -0.86 -13.21
CA THR A 200 -41.51 -1.09 -11.93
C THR A 200 -42.28 0.19 -11.54
N PRO A 201 -43.52 0.10 -11.01
CA PRO A 201 -44.32 1.27 -10.69
C PRO A 201 -43.75 2.04 -9.49
N ALA A 202 -43.86 3.37 -9.56
CA ALA A 202 -43.54 4.28 -8.48
C ALA A 202 -44.33 3.97 -7.20
N ALA A 203 -43.64 3.94 -6.06
CA ALA A 203 -44.23 3.88 -4.73
C ALA A 203 -44.02 5.23 -3.99
N PRO A 204 -44.93 5.61 -3.08
CA PRO A 204 -45.18 7.01 -2.71
C PRO A 204 -44.19 7.56 -1.68
N GLY A 205 -44.03 8.89 -1.71
CA GLY A 205 -43.08 9.65 -0.90
C GLY A 205 -43.24 9.54 0.62
N LEU A 206 -42.13 9.82 1.31
CA LEU A 206 -42.05 9.91 2.77
C LEU A 206 -41.45 11.29 3.13
N PRO A 207 -41.92 11.94 4.22
CA PRO A 207 -41.81 13.39 4.39
C PRO A 207 -40.45 13.86 4.91
N ASP A 208 -40.21 15.12 4.56
CA ASP A 208 -39.12 16.00 4.94
C ASP A 208 -38.93 16.06 6.47
N ALA A 209 -37.91 15.38 6.99
CA ALA A 209 -37.41 15.59 8.35
C ALA A 209 -35.94 15.20 8.42
N PHE A 210 -35.17 16.04 9.11
CA PHE A 210 -33.73 15.94 9.41
C PHE A 210 -32.78 16.55 8.37
N ARG A 211 -32.85 17.87 8.26
CA ARG A 211 -31.66 18.72 8.08
C ARG A 211 -31.11 19.12 9.45
N TYR A 212 -29.86 18.77 9.73
CA TYR A 212 -28.89 19.55 10.50
C TYR A 212 -27.52 19.33 9.89
#